data_AF-A0A5C9E768-F1
#
_entry.id   AF-A0A5C9E768-F1
#
_cell.length_a   1.000
_cell.length_b   1.000
_cell.length_c   1.000
_cell.angle_alpha   90.00
_cell.angle_beta   90.00
_cell.angle_gamma   90.00
#
_symmetry.space_group_name_H-M   'P 1'
#
loop_
_entity.id
_entity.type
_entity.pdbx_description
1 polymer ?
#
loop_
_entity_poly.entity_id
_entity_poly.type
_entity_poly.pdbx_seq_one_letter_code
_entity_poly.pdbx_strand_id
1 'polypeptide(L)' 'MECIVCGKETEEEKKYCKYHGEAHSKLYETYERWREARPISWKEYLDEVYERDETGKWVREIIDHIMQ' A
#
# COMPACT_ATOMS: atom_id res chain seq x y z
N MET A 1 -14.98 12.58 4.20
CA MET A 1 -13.62 13.15 4.04
C MET A 1 -13.12 12.79 2.65
N GLU A 2 -11.90 13.21 2.28
CA GLU A 2 -11.29 12.87 1.00
C GLU A 2 -10.03 12.02 1.20
N CYS A 3 -9.80 11.10 0.26
CA CYS A 3 -8.69 10.17 0.32
C CYS A 3 -7.39 10.93 0.10
N ILE A 4 -6.44 10.78 1.02
CA ILE A 4 -5.17 11.52 0.96
C ILE A 4 -4.30 11.17 -0.25
N VAL A 5 -4.60 10.05 -0.94
CA VAL A 5 -3.85 9.57 -2.12
C VAL A 5 -4.47 10.04 -3.44
N CYS A 6 -5.81 10.09 -3.55
CA CYS A 6 -6.48 10.37 -4.83
C CYS A 6 -7.66 11.35 -4.76
N GLY A 7 -7.96 11.91 -3.59
CA GLY A 7 -9.06 12.87 -3.39
C GLY A 7 -10.47 12.29 -3.47
N LYS A 8 -10.64 10.96 -3.69
CA LYS A 8 -11.97 10.32 -3.69
C LYS A 8 -12.63 10.39 -2.32
N GLU A 9 -13.96 10.46 -2.30
CA GLU A 9 -14.72 10.45 -1.06
C GLU A 9 -14.41 9.22 -0.20
N THR A 10 -14.27 9.45 1.10
CA THR A 10 -14.06 8.44 2.12
C THR A 10 -15.17 8.49 3.15
N GLU A 11 -15.48 7.33 3.74
CA GLU A 11 -16.29 7.25 4.95
C GLU A 11 -15.69 8.16 6.04
N GLU A 12 -16.54 8.68 6.91
CA GLU A 12 -16.09 9.49 8.04
C GLU A 12 -14.99 8.77 8.83
N GLU A 13 -14.01 9.54 9.31
CA GLU A 13 -12.81 9.10 10.04
C GLU A 13 -11.78 8.26 9.24
N LYS A 14 -12.02 7.91 7.97
CA LYS A 14 -11.03 7.16 7.15
C LYS A 14 -10.08 8.05 6.33
N LYS A 15 -8.78 7.75 6.45
CA LYS A 15 -7.68 8.39 5.68
C LYS A 15 -7.67 8.01 4.19
N TYR A 16 -8.08 6.77 3.88
CA TYR A 16 -8.04 6.22 2.53
C TYR A 16 -9.46 5.92 2.03
N CYS A 17 -9.67 6.01 0.71
CA CYS A 17 -10.88 5.46 0.09
C CYS A 17 -10.87 3.93 0.20
N LYS A 18 -12.01 3.30 -0.09
CA LYS A 18 -12.14 1.83 -0.03
C LYS A 18 -10.98 1.10 -0.73
N TYR A 19 -10.64 1.49 -1.97
CA TYR A 19 -9.60 0.83 -2.76
C TYR A 19 -8.20 1.00 -2.17
N HIS A 20 -7.84 2.23 -1.78
CA HIS A 20 -6.54 2.52 -1.17
C HIS A 20 -6.41 1.93 0.23
N GLY A 21 -7.49 1.87 1.00
CA GLY A 21 -7.54 1.21 2.30
C GLY A 21 -7.34 -0.31 2.19
N GLU A 22 -8.00 -0.95 1.22
CA GLU A 22 -7.78 -2.38 0.93
C GLU A 22 -6.36 -2.65 0.43
N ALA A 23 -5.82 -1.78 -0.43
CA ALA A 23 -4.45 -1.90 -0.93
C ALA A 23 -3.43 -1.77 0.22
N HIS A 24 -3.61 -0.78 1.10
CA HIS A 24 -2.77 -0.59 2.28
C HIS A 24 -2.81 -1.80 3.23
N SER A 25 -3.99 -2.34 3.54
CA SER A 25 -4.11 -3.54 4.38
C SER A 25 -3.36 -4.73 3.77
N LYS A 26 -3.63 -5.04 2.50
CA LYS A 26 -3.00 -6.16 1.79
C LYS A 26 -1.48 -6.01 1.69
N LEU A 27 -0.99 -4.79 1.53
CA LEU A 27 0.43 -4.49 1.47
C LEU A 27 1.13 -4.85 2.78
N TYR A 28 0.53 -4.49 3.92
CA TYR A 28 1.03 -4.87 5.25
C TYR A 28 0.93 -6.38 5.51
N GLU A 29 -0.22 -7.00 5.23
CA GLU A 29 -0.42 -8.44 5.43
C GLU A 29 0.59 -9.28 4.61
N THR A 30 0.88 -8.85 3.38
CA THR A 30 1.85 -9.54 2.50
C THR A 30 3.28 -9.33 2.98
N TYR A 31 3.61 -8.15 3.50
CA TYR A 31 4.92 -7.89 4.10
C TYR A 31 5.20 -8.78 5.31
N GLU A 32 4.22 -8.97 6.19
CA GLU A 32 4.42 -9.85 7.35
C GLU A 32 4.78 -11.26 6.91
N ARG A 33 4.08 -11.80 5.91
CA ARG A 33 4.39 -13.11 5.32
C ARG A 33 5.79 -13.15 4.68
N TRP A 34 6.18 -12.09 4.00
CA TRP A 34 7.51 -11.98 3.40
C TRP A 34 8.61 -11.93 4.46
N ARG A 35 8.40 -11.16 5.53
CA ARG A 35 9.30 -11.04 6.67
C ARG A 35 9.46 -12.36 7.43
N GLU A 36 8.40 -13.16 7.53
CA GLU A 36 8.46 -14.51 8.12
C GLU A 36 9.22 -15.49 7.24
N ALA A 37 9.07 -15.39 5.91
CA ALA A 37 9.75 -16.28 4.96
C ALA A 37 11.22 -15.91 4.72
N ARG A 38 11.57 -14.61 4.78
CA ARG A 38 12.92 -14.10 4.59
C ARG A 38 13.17 -12.82 5.37
N PRO A 39 14.40 -12.58 5.85
CA PRO A 39 14.76 -11.29 6.46
C PRO A 39 14.78 -10.21 5.37
N ILE A 40 13.73 -9.40 5.33
CA ILE A 40 13.60 -8.25 4.43
C ILE A 40 13.11 -7.04 5.22
N SER A 41 13.66 -5.86 4.93
CA SER A 41 13.18 -4.61 5.51
C SER A 41 11.89 -4.14 4.84
N TRP A 42 11.16 -3.24 5.51
CA TRP A 42 9.97 -2.63 4.94
C TRP A 42 10.26 -1.93 3.62
N LYS A 43 11.37 -1.18 3.53
CA LYS A 43 11.74 -0.45 2.32
C LYS A 43 12.06 -1.40 1.15
N GLU A 44 12.91 -2.41 1.37
CA GLU A 44 13.24 -3.40 0.33
C GLU A 44 12.01 -4.12 -0.19
N TYR A 45 11.05 -4.43 0.69
CA TYR A 45 9.78 -5.01 0.31
C TYR A 45 8.97 -4.07 -0.59
N LEU A 46 8.85 -2.79 -0.23
CA LEU A 46 8.13 -1.80 -1.04
C LEU A 46 8.76 -1.62 -2.41
N ASP A 47 10.08 -1.52 -2.48
CA ASP A 47 10.84 -1.43 -3.74
C ASP A 47 10.54 -2.65 -4.64
N GLU A 48 10.66 -3.88 -4.11
CA GLU A 48 10.37 -5.10 -4.88
C GLU A 48 8.91 -5.23 -5.34
N VAL A 49 7.96 -4.78 -4.52
CA VAL A 49 6.54 -4.75 -4.91
C VAL A 49 6.30 -3.67 -5.95
N TYR A 50 6.94 -2.51 -5.85
CA TYR A 50 6.74 -1.41 -6.80
C TYR A 50 7.21 -1.77 -8.21
N GLU A 51 8.35 -2.45 -8.32
CA GLU A 51 8.97 -2.83 -9.60
C GLU A 51 8.22 -3.95 -10.35
N ARG A 52 7.34 -4.70 -9.68
CA ARG A 52 6.58 -5.78 -10.29
C ARG A 52 5.47 -5.27 -11.21
N ASP A 53 5.46 -5.73 -12.46
CA ASP A 53 4.40 -5.43 -13.45
C ASP A 53 3.00 -5.90 -13.01
N GLU A 54 2.94 -6.96 -12.21
CA GLU A 54 1.73 -7.51 -11.59
C GLU A 54 1.14 -6.62 -10.49
N THR A 55 1.89 -5.63 -10.00
CA THR A 55 1.44 -4.76 -8.91
C THR A 55 0.39 -3.78 -9.41
N GLY A 56 -0.83 -3.97 -8.92
CA GLY A 56 -1.97 -3.14 -9.27
C GLY A 56 -1.78 -1.67 -8.89
N LYS A 57 -2.37 -0.78 -9.70
CA LYS A 57 -2.28 0.68 -9.58
C LYS A 57 -2.48 1.20 -8.15
N TRP A 58 -3.51 0.74 -7.44
CA TRP A 58 -3.82 1.20 -6.08
C TRP A 58 -2.71 0.90 -5.06
N VAL A 59 -2.01 -0.22 -5.25
CA VAL A 59 -0.87 -0.59 -4.40
C VAL A 59 0.31 0.33 -4.70
N ARG A 60 0.62 0.58 -5.99
CA ARG A 60 1.70 1.50 -6.39
C ARG A 60 1.49 2.91 -5.84
N GLU A 61 0.27 3.44 -5.96
CA GLU A 61 -0.06 4.77 -5.43
C GLU A 61 0.08 4.86 -3.90
N ILE A 62 -0.21 3.76 -3.18
CA ILE A 62 0.04 3.70 -1.73
C ILE A 62 1.53 3.64 -1.43
N ILE A 63 2.31 2.86 -2.18
CA ILE A 63 3.76 2.80 -2.02
C ILE A 63 4.38 4.19 -2.26
N ASP A 64 4.00 4.87 -3.34
CA ASP A 64 4.43 6.24 -3.64
C ASP A 64 4.09 7.18 -2.47
N HIS A 65 2.88 7.07 -1.90
CA HIS A 65 2.47 7.90 -0.76
C HIS A 65 3.27 7.59 0.53
N ILE A 66 3.64 6.33 0.77
CA ILE A 66 4.41 5.91 1.96
C ILE A 66 5.89 6.31 1.85
N MET A 67 6.43 6.32 0.62
CA MET A 67 7.85 6.57 0.36
C MET A 67 8.21 8.05 0.14
N GLN A 68 7.23 8.95 0.20
CA GLN A 68 7.42 10.41 0.12
C GLN A 68 8.01 11.03 1.39
#